data_AF-A0A3N5YTP0-F1
#
_entry.id   AF-A0A3N5YTP0-F1
#
_cell.length_a   1.000
_cell.length_b   1.000
_cell.length_c   1.000
_cell.angle_alpha   90.00
_cell.angle_beta   90.00
_cell.angle_gamma   90.00
#
_symmetry.space_group_name_H-M   'P 1'
#
loop_
_entity.id
_entity.type
_entity.pdbx_description
1 polymer ?
#
loop_
_entity_poly.entity_id
_entity_poly.type
_entity_poly.pdbx_seq_one_letter_code
_entity_poly.pdbx_strand_id
1 'polypeptide(L)' 'MGSGTPTREQALQLLREFNQSESLIKHAFAVEAVMRHFARERGEDEEKWG' A
#
# COMPACT_ATOMS: atom_id res chain seq x y z
N MET A 1 22.35 -1.81 4.32
CA MET A 1 21.04 -1.53 4.95
C MET A 1 19.99 -2.24 4.11
N GLY A 2 19.15 -3.06 4.73
CA GLY A 2 18.52 -4.26 4.15
C GLY A 2 17.84 -4.11 2.79
N SER A 3 18.30 -4.91 1.83
CA SER A 3 17.62 -5.20 0.58
C SER A 3 16.48 -6.20 0.83
N GLY A 4 15.28 -5.70 1.05
CA GLY A 4 14.08 -6.53 1.19
C GLY A 4 12.84 -5.66 1.11
N THR A 5 12.13 -5.71 -0.01
CA THR A 5 10.81 -5.10 -0.12
C THR A 5 9.92 -5.70 0.98
N PRO A 6 9.30 -4.88 1.85
CA PRO A 6 8.46 -5.40 2.90
C PRO A 6 7.25 -6.13 2.30
N THR A 7 6.79 -7.19 2.96
CA THR A 7 5.49 -7.80 2.65
C THR A 7 4.36 -6.79 2.89
N ARG A 8 3.21 -7.00 2.24
CA ARG A 8 2.02 -6.15 2.43
C ARG A 8 1.62 -6.05 3.90
N GLU A 9 1.75 -7.14 4.66
CA GLU A 9 1.45 -7.18 6.10
C GLU A 9 2.43 -6.35 6.92
N GLN A 10 3.73 -6.42 6.61
CA GLN A 10 4.76 -5.59 7.26
C GLN A 10 4.56 -4.10 6.93
N ALA A 11 4.25 -3.77 5.68
CA ALA A 11 3.94 -2.40 5.28
C ALA A 11 2.66 -1.88 5.98
N LEU A 12 1.64 -2.73 6.13
CA LEU A 12 0.40 -2.38 6.83
C LEU A 12 0.62 -2.19 8.34
N GLN A 13 1.46 -3.02 8.98
CA GLN A 13 1.86 -2.82 10.37
C GLN A 13 2.56 -1.48 10.55
N LEU A 14 3.53 -1.17 9.70
CA LEU A 14 4.26 0.10 9.74
C LEU A 14 3.32 1.30 9.53
N LEU A 15 2.40 1.21 8.57
CA LEU A 15 1.38 2.23 8.34
C LEU A 15 0.57 2.51 9.61
N ARG A 16 0.09 1.46 10.28
CA ARG A 16 -0.71 1.55 11.52
C ARG A 16 0.09 2.02 12.73
N GLU A 17 1.38 1.73 12.79
CA GLU A 17 2.28 2.20 13.83
C GLU A 17 2.39 3.74 13.81
N PHE A 18 2.57 4.32 12.63
CA PHE A 18 2.77 5.77 12.47
C PHE A 18 1.48 6.55 12.18
N ASN A 19 0.38 5.89 11.80
CA ASN A 19 -0.90 6.52 11.52
C ASN A 19 -2.00 5.89 12.39
N GLN A 20 -2.32 6.56 13.49
CA GLN A 20 -3.32 6.08 14.46
C GLN A 20 -4.74 6.55 14.12
N SER A 21 -4.88 7.56 13.26
CA SER A 21 -6.19 8.05 12.84
C SER A 21 -6.82 7.13 11.80
N GLU A 22 -8.06 6.69 12.04
CA GLU A 22 -8.82 5.93 11.07
C GLU A 22 -8.96 6.63 9.71
N SER A 23 -9.05 7.96 9.69
CA SER A 23 -9.18 8.72 8.44
C SER A 23 -7.92 8.58 7.57
N LEU A 24 -6.74 8.58 8.18
CA LEU A 24 -5.46 8.42 7.49
C LEU A 24 -5.30 7.00 6.96
N ILE A 25 -5.71 5.99 7.75
CA ILE A 25 -5.70 4.59 7.31
C ILE A 25 -6.67 4.39 6.14
N LYS A 26 -7.88 4.92 6.21
CA LYS A 26 -8.87 4.87 5.11
C LYS A 26 -8.35 5.59 3.86
N HIS A 27 -7.64 6.72 4.02
CA HIS A 27 -7.00 7.41 2.90
C HIS A 27 -5.93 6.54 2.22
N ALA A 28 -5.07 5.88 2.99
CA ALA A 28 -4.06 4.98 2.44
C ALA A 28 -4.67 3.83 1.62
N PHE A 29 -5.76 3.21 2.11
CA PHE A 29 -6.48 2.17 1.36
C PHE A 29 -7.14 2.69 0.08
N ALA A 30 -7.65 3.92 0.09
CA ALA A 30 -8.19 4.54 -1.12
C ALA A 30 -7.08 4.75 -2.17
N VAL A 31 -5.89 5.21 -1.74
CA VAL A 31 -4.72 5.35 -2.61
C VAL A 31 -4.28 3.99 -3.16
N GLU A 32 -4.18 2.96 -2.31
CA GLU A 32 -3.87 1.58 -2.72
C GLU A 32 -4.81 1.09 -3.84
N ALA A 33 -6.12 1.24 -3.66
CA ALA A 33 -7.12 0.85 -4.65
C ALA A 33 -6.94 1.60 -5.99
N VAL A 34 -6.65 2.90 -5.95
CA VAL A 34 -6.38 3.71 -7.14
C VAL A 34 -5.11 3.25 -7.85
N MET A 35 -4.06 2.94 -7.11
CA MET A 35 -2.80 2.47 -7.67
C MET A 35 -2.97 1.11 -8.36
N ARG A 36 -3.70 0.17 -7.76
CA ARG A 36 -4.06 -1.12 -8.41
C ARG A 36 -4.85 -0.94 -9.69
N HIS A 37 -5.82 -0.02 -9.68
CA HIS A 37 -6.63 0.27 -10.86
C HIS A 37 -5.74 0.73 -12.03
N PHE A 38 -4.87 1.71 -11.79
CA PHE A 38 -3.95 2.19 -12.82
C PHE A 38 -2.88 1.16 -13.21
N ALA A 39 -2.45 0.30 -12.29
CA ALA A 39 -1.54 -0.78 -12.62
C ALA A 39 -2.17 -1.71 -13.66
N ARG A 40 -3.43 -2.12 -13.43
CA ARG A 40 -4.19 -2.94 -14.37
C ARG A 40 -4.40 -2.26 -15.72
N GLU A 41 -4.80 -0.99 -15.73
CA GLU A 41 -4.98 -0.23 -16.98
C GLU A 41 -3.68 -0.09 -17.78
N ARG A 42 -2.53 -0.11 -17.11
CA ARG A 42 -1.21 0.05 -17.73
C ARG A 42 -0.47 -1.27 -17.96
N GLY A 43 -1.06 -2.41 -17.61
CA GLY A 43 -0.43 -3.73 -17.74
C GLY A 43 0.73 -3.96 -16.76
N GLU A 44 0.73 -3.27 -15.63
CA GLU A 44 1.68 -3.42 -14.53
C GLU A 44 1.17 -4.44 -13.49
N ASP A 45 2.06 -4.87 -12.60
CA ASP A 45 1.74 -5.80 -11.50
C ASP A 45 0.90 -5.14 -10.40
N GLU A 46 -0.36 -5.54 -10.26
CA GLU A 46 -1.27 -5.00 -9.23
C GLU A 46 -0.77 -5.24 -7.80
N GLU A 47 -0.19 -6.41 -7.50
CA GLU A 47 0.26 -6.76 -6.15
C GLU A 47 1.46 -5.90 -5.72
N LYS A 48 2.30 -5.50 -6.68
CA LYS A 48 3.39 -4.54 -6.44
C LYS A 48 2.87 -3.14 -6.08
N TRP A 49 1.71 -2.76 -6.61
CA TRP A 49 1.13 -1.43 -6.47
C TRP A 49 0.02 -1.34 -5.40
N GLY A 50 -0.39 -2.46 -4.80
CA GLY A 50 -1.33 -2.48 -3.67
C GLY A 50 -2.02 -3.80 -3.38
#